data_AF-A0A378VYE3-F1
#
_entry.id   AF-A0A378VYE3-F1
#
_cell.length_a   1.000
_cell.length_b   1.000
_cell.length_c   1.000
_cell.angle_alpha   90.00
_cell.angle_beta   90.00
_cell.angle_gamma   90.00
#
_symmetry.space_group_name_H-M   'P 1'
#
loop_
_entity.id
_entity.type
_entity.pdbx_description
1 polymer ?
#
loop_
_entity_poly.entity_id
_entity_poly.type
_entity_poly.pdbx_seq_one_letter_code
_entity_poly.pdbx_strand_id
1 'polypeptide(L)' 'MCHVFHQDYIIKKGNGCMALEHEMLHLLDQRGAQYPAEHNVGHLYEAKPALKQFYRKLDPTNSFNPGIGKTSKKKNWAE' A
#
# COMPACT_ATOMS: atom_id res chain seq x y z
N MET A 1 -17.32 -4.05 -16.38
CA MET A 1 -17.66 -4.77 -15.14
C MET A 1 -16.48 -4.60 -14.20
N CYS A 2 -16.71 -4.23 -12.93
CA CYS A 2 -15.63 -4.10 -11.95
C CYS A 2 -15.38 -5.46 -11.30
N HIS A 3 -14.13 -5.94 -11.32
CA HIS A 3 -13.75 -7.26 -10.79
C HIS A 3 -12.89 -7.06 -9.55
N VAL A 4 -13.54 -6.92 -8.40
CA VAL A 4 -12.89 -6.71 -7.09
C VAL A 4 -13.04 -7.99 -6.26
N PHE A 5 -11.94 -8.44 -5.67
CA PHE A 5 -11.91 -9.64 -4.84
C PHE A 5 -11.15 -9.37 -3.55
N HIS A 6 -11.69 -9.89 -2.44
CA HIS A 6 -10.99 -9.98 -1.16
C HIS A 6 -10.34 -11.35 -1.07
N GLN A 7 -9.04 -11.38 -0.78
CA GLN A 7 -8.27 -12.62 -0.70
C GLN A 7 -7.54 -12.65 0.65
N ASP A 8 -8.16 -13.33 1.60
CA ASP A 8 -7.62 -13.46 2.96
C ASP A 8 -6.96 -14.84 3.11
N TYR A 9 -5.70 -14.85 3.53
CA TYR A 9 -4.89 -16.05 3.63
C TYR A 9 -4.51 -16.36 5.08
N ILE A 10 -4.73 -17.61 5.51
CA ILE A 10 -4.21 -18.12 6.79
C ILE A 10 -2.88 -18.81 6.53
N ILE A 11 -1.81 -18.28 7.13
CA ILE A 11 -0.45 -18.79 6.95
C ILE A 11 -0.05 -19.70 8.11
N LYS A 12 0.50 -20.88 7.80
CA LYS A 12 0.99 -21.82 8.81
C LYS A 12 2.13 -21.18 9.62
N LYS A 13 2.08 -21.33 10.96
CA LYS A 13 3.11 -20.83 11.88
C LYS A 13 4.52 -21.27 11.48
N GLY A 14 5.48 -20.36 11.55
CA GLY A 14 6.87 -20.57 11.15
C GLY A 14 7.21 -20.06 9.74
N ASN A 15 6.21 -19.68 8.93
CA ASN A 15 6.43 -19.04 7.63
C ASN A 15 6.43 -17.51 7.76
N GLY A 16 7.19 -16.82 6.89
CA GLY A 16 7.28 -15.37 6.88
C GLY A 16 6.13 -14.71 6.12
N CYS A 17 5.14 -14.16 6.84
CA CYS A 17 3.97 -13.53 6.22
C CYS A 17 4.33 -12.41 5.23
N MET A 18 5.26 -11.52 5.61
CA MET A 18 5.67 -10.39 4.75
C MET A 18 6.37 -10.84 3.47
N ALA A 19 7.22 -11.87 3.55
CA ALA A 19 7.91 -12.40 2.37
C ALA A 19 6.90 -13.04 1.41
N LEU A 20 5.99 -13.85 1.94
CA LEU A 20 4.94 -14.48 1.17
C LEU A 20 3.98 -13.45 0.55
N GLU A 21 3.61 -12.40 1.29
CA GLU A 21 2.82 -11.28 0.77
C GLU A 21 3.50 -10.67 -0.46
N HIS A 22 4.80 -10.31 -0.36
CA HIS A 22 5.52 -9.72 -1.48
C HIS A 22 5.63 -10.66 -2.70
N GLU A 23 5.79 -11.98 -2.48
CA GLU A 23 5.72 -12.97 -3.56
C GLU A 23 4.35 -13.00 -4.24
N MET A 24 3.26 -12.95 -3.46
CA MET A 24 1.89 -12.86 -4.00
C MET A 24 1.65 -11.57 -4.79
N LEU A 25 2.15 -10.43 -4.29
CA LEU A 25 2.03 -9.14 -4.98
C LEU A 25 2.74 -9.16 -6.34
N HIS A 26 3.91 -9.81 -6.43
CA HIS A 26 4.60 -9.99 -7.72
C HIS A 26 3.75 -10.78 -8.73
N LEU A 27 3.05 -11.83 -8.28
CA LEU A 27 2.14 -12.60 -9.15
C LEU A 27 0.94 -11.75 -9.62
N LEU A 28 0.43 -10.87 -8.76
CA LEU A 28 -0.65 -9.94 -9.12
C LEU A 28 -0.16 -8.91 -10.16
N ASP A 29 1.05 -8.38 -10.00
CA ASP A 29 1.68 -7.48 -10.97
C ASP A 29 1.84 -8.15 -12.34
N GLN A 30 2.32 -9.40 -12.37
CA GLN A 30 2.45 -10.19 -13.60
C GLN A 30 1.10 -10.40 -14.32
N ARG A 31 0.00 -10.49 -13.56
CA ARG A 31 -1.37 -10.63 -14.11
C ARG A 31 -1.97 -9.28 -14.53
N GLY A 32 -1.29 -8.15 -14.29
CA GLY A 32 -1.82 -6.81 -14.52
C GLY A 32 -2.90 -6.40 -13.52
N ALA A 33 -3.04 -7.12 -12.41
CA ALA A 33 -4.01 -6.79 -11.37
C ALA A 33 -3.62 -5.49 -10.65
N GLN A 34 -4.61 -4.81 -10.10
CA GLN A 34 -4.42 -3.60 -9.32
C GLN A 34 -4.75 -3.86 -7.86
N TYR A 35 -3.86 -3.43 -6.97
CA TYR A 35 -4.07 -3.45 -5.53
C TYR A 35 -3.42 -2.21 -4.91
N PRO A 36 -4.00 -1.67 -3.82
CA PRO A 36 -5.32 -1.99 -3.27
C PRO A 36 -6.45 -1.52 -4.20
N ALA A 37 -7.53 -2.30 -4.30
CA ALA A 37 -8.67 -1.99 -5.17
C ALA A 37 -9.68 -1.04 -4.52
N GLU A 38 -10.14 -1.36 -3.30
CA GLU A 38 -11.14 -0.56 -2.56
C GLU A 38 -10.69 -0.11 -1.16
N HIS A 39 -9.78 -0.87 -0.52
CA HIS A 39 -9.38 -0.63 0.88
C HIS A 39 -8.41 0.54 1.09
N ASN A 40 -7.97 1.21 0.02
CA ASN A 40 -6.89 2.20 0.05
C ASN A 40 -5.54 1.57 0.53
N VAL A 41 -4.47 2.36 0.53
CA VAL A 41 -3.10 1.85 0.78
C VAL A 41 -2.80 1.61 2.26
N GLY A 42 -3.49 2.33 3.16
CA GLY A 42 -3.20 2.30 4.59
C GLY A 42 -1.71 2.49 4.85
N HIS A 43 -1.11 1.66 5.70
CA HIS A 43 0.35 1.55 5.84
C HIS A 43 0.91 0.23 5.28
N LEU A 44 0.07 -0.56 4.62
CA LEU A 44 0.40 -1.90 4.13
C LEU A 44 0.99 -1.85 2.72
N TYR A 45 0.40 -1.02 1.85
CA TYR A 45 0.80 -0.93 0.45
C TYR A 45 1.58 0.34 0.17
N GLU A 46 2.44 0.25 -0.84
CA GLU A 46 3.16 1.39 -1.38
C GLU A 46 2.18 2.31 -2.14
N ALA A 47 2.13 3.60 -1.79
CA ALA A 47 1.37 4.55 -2.58
C ALA A 47 2.03 4.82 -3.93
N LYS A 48 1.25 4.74 -5.00
CA LYS A 48 1.71 5.12 -6.34
C LYS A 48 2.07 6.60 -6.42
N PRO A 49 2.95 7.03 -7.35
CA PRO A 49 3.42 8.42 -7.45
C PRO A 49 2.30 9.47 -7.47
N ALA A 50 1.24 9.23 -8.26
CA ALA A 50 0.10 10.15 -8.33
C ALA A 50 -0.60 10.32 -6.97
N LEU A 51 -0.74 9.24 -6.20
CA LEU A 51 -1.37 9.26 -4.88
C LEU A 51 -0.48 9.94 -3.84
N LYS A 52 0.85 9.69 -3.88
CA LYS A 52 1.82 10.41 -3.05
C LYS A 52 1.80 11.92 -3.32
N GLN A 53 1.74 12.32 -4.58
CA GLN A 53 1.64 13.74 -4.98
C GLN A 53 0.35 14.36 -4.48
N PHE A 54 -0.76 13.63 -4.58
CA PHE A 54 -2.05 14.06 -4.06
C PHE A 54 -2.00 14.27 -2.53
N TYR A 55 -1.43 13.33 -1.77
CA TYR A 55 -1.27 13.50 -0.33
C TYR A 55 -0.41 14.71 0.04
N ARG A 56 0.72 14.91 -0.64
CA ARG A 56 1.60 16.08 -0.43
C ARG A 56 0.91 17.40 -0.73
N LYS A 57 0.04 17.44 -1.75
CA LYS A 57 -0.73 18.62 -2.12
C LYS A 57 -1.74 19.00 -1.04
N LEU A 58 -2.39 18.01 -0.42
CA LEU A 58 -3.41 18.25 0.61
C LEU A 58 -2.82 18.50 2.00
N ASP A 59 -1.72 17.81 2.34
CA ASP A 59 -1.06 17.91 3.64
C ASP A 59 0.43 18.27 3.47
N PRO A 60 0.75 19.52 3.08
CA PRO A 60 2.14 19.92 2.82
C PRO A 60 3.05 19.81 4.05
N THR A 61 2.50 19.79 5.27
CA THR A 61 3.28 19.67 6.51
C THR A 61 3.38 18.23 7.02
N ASN A 62 2.74 17.26 6.36
CA ASN A 62 2.69 15.85 6.77
C ASN A 62 2.23 15.68 8.23
N SER A 63 1.15 16.36 8.61
CA SER A 63 0.63 16.37 9.98
C SER A 63 -0.71 15.62 10.12
N PHE A 64 -1.32 15.23 9.01
CA PHE A 64 -2.61 14.55 8.98
C PHE A 64 -2.46 13.13 8.41
N ASN A 65 -2.45 12.14 9.31
CA ASN A 65 -2.21 10.72 9.00
C ASN A 65 -0.86 10.41 8.31
N PRO A 66 0.28 10.84 8.91
CA PRO A 66 1.60 10.71 8.29
C PRO A 66 2.03 9.26 8.08
N GLY A 67 2.73 9.03 6.97
CA GLY A 67 3.27 7.72 6.59
C GLY A 67 2.30 6.79 5.88
N ILE A 68 1.11 7.28 5.50
CA ILE A 68 0.18 6.54 4.66
C ILE A 68 0.82 6.19 3.31
N GLY A 69 0.62 4.96 2.83
CA GLY A 69 1.21 4.49 1.59
C GLY A 69 2.72 4.27 1.67
N LYS A 70 3.23 3.91 2.85
CA LYS A 70 4.67 3.76 3.15
C LYS A 70 5.50 5.02 2.87
N THR A 71 4.89 6.21 2.95
CA THR A 71 5.61 7.49 2.86
C THR A 71 6.33 7.83 4.18
N SER A 72 7.05 8.95 4.19
CA SER A 72 7.63 9.48 5.42
C SER A 72 6.59 9.71 6.52
N LYS A 73 6.98 9.42 7.77
CA LYS A 73 6.24 9.76 8.99
C LYS A 73 6.68 11.09 9.63
N LYS A 74 7.69 11.75 9.05
CA LYS A 74 8.30 12.97 9.60
C LYS A 74 7.60 14.22 9.06
N LYS A 75 7.62 15.30 9.84
CA LYS A 75 7.09 16.61 9.44
C LYS A 75 7.70 17.08 8.12
N ASN A 76 6.91 17.81 7.34
CA ASN A 76 7.31 18.38 6.05
C ASN A 76 7.93 17.36 5.08
N TRP A 77 7.48 16.09 5.17
CA TRP A 77 7.88 15.01 4.28
C TRP A 77 9.39 14.69 4.26
N ALA A 78 10.13 14.99 5.33
CA ALA A 78 11.56 14.69 5.43
C ALA A 78 11.84 13.17 5.36
N GLU A 79 12.94 12.76 4.73
CA GLU A 79 13.35 11.34 4.66
C GLU A 79 13.97 10.85 5.98
#